data_AF-A0A5B8IJC2-F1
#
_entry.id   AF-A0A5B8IJC2-F1
#
_cell.length_a   1.000
_cell.length_b   1.000
_cell.length_c   1.000
_cell.angle_alpha   90.00
_cell.angle_beta   90.00
_cell.angle_gamma   90.00
#
_symmetry.space_group_name_H-M   'P 1'
#
loop_
_entity.id
_entity.type
_entity.pdbx_description
1 polymer ?
#
loop_
_entity_poly.entity_id
_entity_poly.type
_entity_poly.pdbx_seq_one_letter_code
_entity_poly.pdbx_strand_id
1 'polypeptide(L)'
;MSFVPLSPIPLKDRTSMIFLQYGQIDVVDGAFVLIDKTGVRTHIPVGSVACIMLEPGTRVSHAAARLAATVGTLLVWVGEAGVRLYAAGQPGGARSDRLLYQARLALDEELRLKVVRRMFELRFGEPAPSRRSVEQLRGIEGARVRQTYSLLAKQYGVKWDGRRYDPKDWARGDKVNQCISAATACLYGITEAAVLAAGYAPAIGFIHSGKPLSFVYDIADIIKFDGVVPKAFEIAARNPLEPDREVRVACRDIFRSQQTLAKLIPLIEDVLAAGEIEPPQAPPDAQPPAIPEPTPFGDAGHRGHGG
;
A
#
# COMPACT_ATOMS: atom_id res chain seq x y z
N MET A 1 5.88 -32.56 -20.32
CA MET A 1 4.80 -32.13 -19.40
C MET A 1 4.10 -30.95 -20.04
N SER A 2 2.76 -30.94 -20.06
CA SER A 2 1.98 -29.80 -20.53
C SER A 2 2.19 -28.62 -19.56
N PHE A 3 2.63 -27.47 -20.08
CA PHE A 3 2.74 -26.24 -19.31
C PHE A 3 1.34 -25.73 -18.96
N VAL A 4 1.06 -25.53 -17.67
CA VAL A 4 -0.18 -24.88 -17.21
C VAL A 4 0.13 -23.41 -16.98
N PRO A 5 -0.59 -22.47 -17.63
CA PRO A 5 -0.35 -21.04 -17.44
C PRO A 5 -0.68 -20.64 -16.00
N LEU A 6 0.22 -19.88 -15.38
CA LEU A 6 0.01 -19.32 -14.05
C LEU A 6 -0.80 -18.04 -14.17
N SER A 7 -1.87 -17.93 -13.37
CA SER A 7 -2.66 -16.71 -13.23
C SER A 7 -2.65 -16.21 -11.78
N PRO A 8 -2.55 -14.90 -11.56
CA PRO A 8 -2.75 -14.27 -10.25
C PRO A 8 -4.09 -14.71 -9.61
N ILE A 9 -4.14 -14.88 -8.29
CA ILE A 9 -5.41 -15.02 -7.56
C ILE A 9 -5.92 -13.65 -7.08
N PRO A 10 -7.23 -13.45 -6.76
CA PRO A 10 -7.74 -12.18 -6.26
C PRO A 10 -7.01 -11.66 -5.01
N LEU A 11 -6.80 -10.35 -4.90
CA LEU A 11 -6.04 -9.74 -3.80
C LEU A 11 -6.64 -10.04 -2.42
N LYS A 12 -7.98 -10.10 -2.34
CA LYS A 12 -8.74 -10.38 -1.10
C LYS A 12 -8.47 -11.77 -0.51
N ASP A 13 -8.05 -12.73 -1.35
CA ASP A 13 -7.79 -14.12 -0.95
C ASP A 13 -6.31 -14.35 -0.60
N ARG A 14 -5.49 -13.30 -0.61
CA ARG A 14 -4.05 -13.36 -0.32
C ARG A 14 -3.74 -12.98 1.11
N THR A 15 -2.62 -13.51 1.61
CA THR A 15 -1.96 -12.98 2.80
C THR A 15 -1.44 -11.57 2.51
N SER A 16 -1.55 -10.68 3.49
CA SER A 16 -1.23 -9.24 3.35
C SER A 16 0.20 -8.98 2.92
N MET A 17 1.17 -9.47 3.68
CA MET A 17 2.58 -9.24 3.39
C MET A 17 3.49 -10.28 4.03
N ILE A 18 4.70 -10.41 3.50
CA ILE A 18 5.82 -11.11 4.14
C ILE A 18 7.08 -10.24 4.06
N PHE A 19 7.92 -10.31 5.10
CA PHE A 19 9.22 -9.66 5.12
C PHE A 19 10.32 -10.69 4.88
N LEU A 20 11.23 -10.38 3.97
CA LEU A 20 12.40 -11.20 3.67
C LEU A 20 13.66 -10.37 3.86
N GLN A 21 14.64 -10.93 4.57
CA GLN A 21 15.92 -10.29 4.87
C GLN A 21 17.07 -11.27 4.65
N TYR A 22 18.27 -10.75 4.40
CA TYR A 22 19.54 -11.48 4.40
C TYR A 22 19.54 -12.84 3.65
N GLY A 23 19.38 -12.79 2.33
CA GLY A 23 19.46 -13.99 1.50
C GLY A 23 19.28 -13.73 0.01
N GLN A 24 19.52 -14.78 -0.78
CA GLN A 24 19.23 -14.78 -2.21
C GLN A 24 17.83 -15.34 -2.45
N ILE A 25 17.01 -14.56 -3.13
CA ILE A 25 15.70 -14.94 -3.58
C ILE A 25 15.82 -15.48 -5.00
N ASP A 26 15.37 -16.71 -5.20
CA ASP A 26 15.49 -17.41 -6.47
C ASP A 26 14.27 -18.28 -6.77
N VAL A 27 14.27 -18.92 -7.93
CA VAL A 27 13.29 -19.93 -8.32
C VAL A 27 13.96 -21.29 -8.43
N VAL A 28 13.50 -22.25 -7.63
CA VAL A 28 13.97 -23.64 -7.65
C VAL A 28 12.76 -24.52 -7.92
N ASP A 29 12.83 -25.32 -8.99
CA ASP A 29 11.75 -26.20 -9.45
C ASP A 29 10.40 -25.47 -9.63
N GLY A 30 10.45 -24.22 -10.08
CA GLY A 30 9.28 -23.36 -10.26
C GLY A 30 8.73 -22.73 -8.98
N ALA A 31 9.33 -23.00 -7.81
CA ALA A 31 8.93 -22.42 -6.54
C ALA A 31 9.82 -21.23 -6.15
N PHE A 32 9.21 -20.21 -5.55
CA PHE A 32 9.90 -19.04 -5.02
C PHE A 32 10.57 -19.39 -3.69
N VAL A 33 11.89 -19.19 -3.59
CA VAL A 33 12.68 -19.59 -2.42
C VAL A 33 13.60 -18.47 -1.95
N LEU A 34 13.78 -18.36 -0.63
CA LEU A 34 14.85 -17.59 0.00
C LEU A 34 15.95 -18.55 0.43
N ILE A 35 17.17 -18.30 -0.03
CA ILE A 35 18.38 -19.05 0.30
C ILE A 35 19.25 -18.18 1.19
N ASP A 36 19.44 -18.59 2.44
CA ASP A 36 20.28 -17.86 3.39
C ASP A 36 21.78 -18.17 3.20
N LYS A 37 22.63 -17.51 3.99
CA LYS A 37 24.10 -17.72 3.95
C LYS A 37 24.55 -19.15 4.29
N THR A 38 23.70 -19.94 4.96
CA THR A 38 23.97 -21.34 5.32
C THR A 38 23.46 -22.32 4.26
N GLY A 39 22.80 -21.80 3.21
CA GLY A 39 22.21 -22.61 2.15
C GLY A 39 20.82 -23.15 2.47
N VAL A 40 20.25 -22.79 3.64
CA VAL A 40 18.89 -23.20 4.01
C VAL A 40 17.88 -22.52 3.09
N ARG A 41 17.00 -23.33 2.52
CA ARG A 41 15.96 -22.89 1.57
C ARG A 41 14.64 -22.74 2.31
N THR A 42 14.14 -21.52 2.36
CA THR A 42 12.79 -21.22 2.85
C THR A 42 11.86 -21.05 1.65
N HIS A 43 10.87 -21.93 1.51
CA HIS A 43 9.85 -21.81 0.46
C HIS A 43 8.85 -20.71 0.80
N ILE A 44 8.53 -19.89 -0.19
CA ILE A 44 7.59 -18.78 -0.05
C ILE A 44 6.44 -18.99 -1.05
N PRO A 45 5.18 -19.06 -0.59
CA PRO A 45 4.03 -19.20 -1.48
C PRO A 45 3.72 -17.86 -2.16
N VAL A 46 4.57 -17.46 -3.12
CA VAL A 46 4.57 -16.11 -3.72
C VAL A 46 3.20 -15.70 -4.28
N GLY A 47 2.46 -16.61 -4.91
CA GLY A 47 1.13 -16.33 -5.48
C GLY A 47 0.03 -16.10 -4.42
N SER A 48 0.26 -16.54 -3.19
CA SER A 48 -0.69 -16.38 -2.07
C SER A 48 -0.41 -15.13 -1.23
N VAL A 49 0.58 -14.31 -1.60
CA VAL A 49 0.94 -13.08 -0.89
C VAL A 49 0.67 -11.88 -1.78
N ALA A 50 0.11 -10.81 -1.21
CA ALA A 50 -0.13 -9.57 -1.95
C ALA A 50 1.17 -8.77 -2.18
N CYS A 51 2.00 -8.66 -1.14
CA CYS A 51 3.22 -7.87 -1.15
C CYS A 51 4.37 -8.56 -0.42
N ILE A 52 5.55 -8.60 -1.05
CA ILE A 52 6.79 -9.05 -0.43
C ILE A 52 7.66 -7.83 -0.16
N MET A 53 7.95 -7.61 1.12
CA MET A 53 8.81 -6.55 1.62
C MET A 53 10.25 -7.07 1.67
N LEU A 54 11.09 -6.56 0.77
CA LEU A 54 12.48 -6.94 0.57
C LEU A 54 13.38 -6.00 1.38
N GLU A 55 13.93 -6.50 2.47
CA GLU A 55 14.79 -5.74 3.37
C GLU A 55 16.27 -5.75 2.93
N PRO A 56 17.13 -4.93 3.56
CA PRO A 56 18.55 -4.92 3.27
C PRO A 56 19.19 -6.31 3.34
N GLY A 57 20.13 -6.56 2.42
CA GLY A 57 20.80 -7.85 2.29
C GLY A 57 20.02 -8.92 1.51
N THR A 58 18.88 -8.57 0.92
CA THR A 58 18.21 -9.41 -0.09
C THR A 58 18.83 -9.23 -1.48
N ARG A 59 18.96 -10.33 -2.23
CA ARG A 59 19.33 -10.33 -3.66
C ARG A 59 18.24 -11.06 -4.44
N VAL A 60 17.65 -10.45 -5.46
CA VAL A 60 16.55 -11.05 -6.22
C VAL A 60 17.04 -11.49 -7.58
N SER A 61 16.85 -12.77 -7.93
CA SER A 61 17.15 -13.27 -9.27
C SER A 61 16.10 -12.80 -10.29
N HIS A 62 16.48 -12.74 -11.57
CA HIS A 62 15.52 -12.42 -12.64
C HIS A 62 14.33 -13.40 -12.65
N ALA A 63 14.58 -14.69 -12.41
CA ALA A 63 13.54 -15.70 -12.38
C ALA A 63 12.51 -15.43 -11.27
N ALA A 64 12.98 -15.00 -10.09
CA ALA A 64 12.09 -14.64 -8.98
C ALA A 64 11.26 -13.39 -9.31
N ALA A 65 11.88 -12.35 -9.87
CA ALA A 65 11.16 -11.14 -10.29
C ALA A 65 10.09 -11.46 -11.35
N ARG A 66 10.44 -12.29 -12.36
CA ARG A 66 9.51 -12.78 -13.37
C ARG A 66 8.35 -13.53 -12.73
N LEU A 67 8.63 -14.50 -11.85
CA LEU A 67 7.60 -15.31 -11.22
C LEU A 67 6.65 -14.46 -10.37
N ALA A 68 7.18 -13.52 -9.57
CA ALA A 68 6.38 -12.59 -8.78
C ALA A 68 5.44 -11.76 -9.66
N ALA A 69 5.95 -11.22 -10.78
CA ALA A 69 5.13 -10.49 -11.75
C ALA A 69 4.05 -11.39 -12.38
N THR A 70 4.39 -12.61 -12.79
CA THR A 70 3.45 -13.57 -13.38
C THR A 70 2.29 -13.88 -12.44
N VAL A 71 2.53 -14.02 -11.14
CA VAL A 71 1.48 -14.30 -10.15
C VAL A 71 0.87 -13.03 -9.54
N GLY A 72 1.25 -11.84 -10.01
CA GLY A 72 0.67 -10.58 -9.57
C GLY A 72 1.08 -10.16 -8.15
N THR A 73 2.25 -10.57 -7.66
CA THR A 73 2.73 -10.27 -6.30
C THR A 73 3.70 -9.10 -6.32
N LEU A 74 3.39 -8.03 -5.56
CA LEU A 74 4.21 -6.82 -5.49
C LEU A 74 5.53 -7.12 -4.78
N LEU A 75 6.65 -6.75 -5.40
CA LEU A 75 7.95 -6.72 -4.73
C LEU A 75 8.25 -5.27 -4.32
N VAL A 76 8.48 -5.03 -3.04
CA VAL A 76 8.79 -3.70 -2.51
C VAL A 76 10.14 -3.75 -1.81
N TRP A 77 11.11 -3.00 -2.31
CA TRP A 77 12.40 -2.82 -1.66
C TRP A 77 12.27 -1.77 -0.59
N VAL A 78 12.56 -2.17 0.64
CA VAL A 78 12.49 -1.30 1.81
C VAL A 78 13.80 -1.28 2.58
N GLY A 79 13.99 -0.23 3.36
CA GLY A 79 15.04 -0.17 4.38
C GLY A 79 14.75 -1.14 5.52
N GLU A 80 15.72 -1.26 6.43
CA GLU A 80 15.48 -1.86 7.75
C GLU A 80 14.20 -1.27 8.31
N ALA A 81 13.34 -2.06 8.92
CA ALA A 81 12.15 -1.44 9.52
C ALA A 81 10.96 -1.26 8.58
N GLY A 82 11.19 -1.28 7.26
CA GLY A 82 10.20 -0.85 6.29
C GLY A 82 10.13 0.67 6.21
N VAL A 83 10.91 1.38 7.04
CA VAL A 83 10.77 2.82 7.25
C VAL A 83 11.10 3.67 6.06
N ARG A 84 11.79 3.09 5.08
CA ARG A 84 12.02 3.70 3.80
C ARG A 84 11.58 2.76 2.71
N LEU A 85 10.75 3.24 1.80
CA LEU A 85 10.51 2.59 0.53
C LEU A 85 11.54 3.09 -0.48
N TYR A 86 12.24 2.18 -1.15
CA TYR A 86 13.23 2.50 -2.19
C TYR A 86 12.66 2.32 -3.59
N ALA A 87 12.01 1.18 -3.85
CA ALA A 87 11.48 0.83 -5.15
C ALA A 87 10.34 -0.18 -5.01
N ALA A 88 9.46 -0.21 -6.00
CA ALA A 88 8.39 -1.21 -6.12
C ALA A 88 8.35 -1.76 -7.54
N GLY A 89 8.28 -3.09 -7.68
CA GLY A 89 8.15 -3.79 -8.95
C GLY A 89 6.69 -4.06 -9.29
N GLN A 90 6.12 -3.29 -10.21
CA GLN A 90 4.69 -3.34 -10.56
C GLN A 90 4.30 -4.70 -11.19
N PRO A 91 3.44 -5.51 -10.55
CA PRO A 91 2.94 -6.75 -11.13
C PRO A 91 1.81 -6.41 -12.13
N GLY A 92 2.20 -6.27 -13.39
CA GLY A 92 1.32 -5.99 -14.52
C GLY A 92 1.01 -4.50 -14.73
N GLY A 93 1.00 -4.10 -16.00
CA GLY A 93 0.95 -2.69 -16.42
C GLY A 93 -0.35 -1.99 -16.03
N ALA A 94 -0.26 -0.72 -15.68
CA ALA A 94 -1.42 0.12 -15.44
C ALA A 94 -2.38 0.13 -16.64
N ARG A 95 -3.70 0.15 -16.40
CA ARG A 95 -4.67 0.27 -17.50
C ARG A 95 -4.81 1.74 -17.88
N SER A 96 -4.73 2.03 -19.18
CA SER A 96 -4.83 3.40 -19.68
C SER A 96 -6.12 4.09 -19.27
N ASP A 97 -7.26 3.39 -19.31
CA ASP A 97 -8.55 3.92 -18.89
C ASP A 97 -8.58 4.33 -17.40
N ARG A 98 -8.08 3.48 -16.49
CA ARG A 98 -7.97 3.77 -15.05
C ARG A 98 -7.00 4.92 -14.78
N LEU A 99 -5.87 4.97 -15.47
CA LEU A 99 -4.91 6.06 -15.36
C LEU A 99 -5.47 7.39 -15.84
N LEU A 100 -6.13 7.39 -17.00
CA LEU A 100 -6.73 8.59 -17.57
C LEU A 100 -7.91 9.08 -16.72
N TYR A 101 -8.70 8.16 -16.16
CA TYR A 101 -9.74 8.47 -15.18
C TYR A 101 -9.16 9.18 -13.95
N GLN A 102 -8.17 8.57 -13.29
CA GLN A 102 -7.53 9.15 -12.11
C GLN A 102 -6.86 10.50 -12.44
N ALA A 103 -6.19 10.61 -13.58
CA ALA A 103 -5.57 11.85 -14.04
C ALA A 103 -6.60 12.96 -14.27
N ARG A 104 -7.73 12.65 -14.91
CA ARG A 104 -8.83 13.60 -15.12
C ARG A 104 -9.38 14.11 -13.80
N LEU A 105 -9.62 13.22 -12.84
CA LEU A 105 -10.08 13.60 -11.51
C LEU A 105 -9.07 14.50 -10.77
N ALA A 106 -7.78 14.28 -10.96
CA ALA A 106 -6.73 15.04 -10.27
C ALA A 106 -6.42 16.39 -10.93
N LEU A 107 -6.58 16.51 -12.25
CA LEU A 107 -6.27 17.72 -13.03
C LEU A 107 -7.39 18.76 -13.01
N ASP A 108 -8.64 18.34 -12.84
CA ASP A 108 -9.79 19.24 -12.71
C ASP A 108 -10.01 19.63 -11.25
N GLU A 109 -10.03 20.94 -10.97
CA GLU A 109 -10.11 21.44 -9.58
C GLU A 109 -11.42 21.10 -8.88
N GLU A 110 -12.54 21.08 -9.60
CA GLU A 110 -13.85 20.76 -9.03
C GLU A 110 -13.95 19.27 -8.70
N LEU A 111 -13.53 18.42 -9.65
CA LEU A 111 -13.49 16.97 -9.45
C LEU A 111 -12.54 16.59 -8.31
N ARG A 112 -11.35 17.19 -8.29
CA ARG A 112 -10.38 16.99 -7.22
C ARG A 112 -10.96 17.36 -5.87
N LEU A 113 -11.67 18.48 -5.77
CA LEU A 113 -12.30 18.90 -4.51
C LEU A 113 -13.36 17.90 -4.04
N LYS A 114 -14.18 17.35 -4.94
CA LYS A 114 -15.16 16.30 -4.58
C LYS A 114 -14.47 15.07 -3.98
N VAL A 115 -13.41 14.57 -4.63
CA VAL A 115 -12.62 13.44 -4.15
C VAL A 115 -12.01 13.73 -2.77
N VAL A 116 -11.40 14.91 -2.57
CA VAL A 116 -10.84 15.30 -1.27
C VAL A 116 -11.90 15.36 -0.17
N ARG A 117 -13.11 15.85 -0.48
CA ARG A 117 -14.21 15.89 0.49
C ARG A 117 -14.69 14.48 0.86
N ARG A 118 -14.72 13.55 -0.10
CA ARG A 118 -15.03 12.14 0.17
C ARG A 118 -13.98 11.50 1.05
N MET A 119 -12.69 11.73 0.77
CA MET A 119 -11.59 11.26 1.64
C MET A 119 -11.72 11.79 3.08
N PHE A 120 -12.06 13.07 3.24
CA PHE A 120 -12.27 13.68 4.55
C PHE A 120 -13.43 13.01 5.32
N GLU A 121 -14.56 12.80 4.63
CA GLU A 121 -15.73 12.16 5.20
C GLU A 121 -15.44 10.73 5.66
N LEU A 122 -14.81 9.93 4.81
CA LEU A 122 -14.42 8.56 5.15
C LEU A 122 -13.44 8.50 6.32
N ARG A 123 -12.52 9.48 6.40
CA ARG A 123 -11.49 9.54 7.46
C ARG A 123 -12.07 9.93 8.82
N PHE A 124 -13.04 10.84 8.86
CA PHE A 124 -13.53 11.42 10.12
C PHE A 124 -14.96 11.00 10.48
N GLY A 125 -15.65 10.26 9.60
CA GLY A 125 -17.03 9.83 9.81
C GLY A 125 -18.06 10.98 9.74
N GLU A 126 -17.66 12.15 9.24
CA GLU A 126 -18.53 13.31 9.13
C GLU A 126 -18.21 14.16 7.89
N PRO A 127 -19.21 14.85 7.29
CA PRO A 127 -18.98 15.66 6.12
C PRO A 127 -17.95 16.77 6.34
N ALA A 128 -17.11 17.01 5.34
CA ALA A 128 -16.20 18.15 5.32
C ALA A 128 -16.99 19.49 5.42
N PRO A 129 -16.51 20.50 6.15
CA PRO A 129 -17.16 21.81 6.19
C PRO A 129 -17.39 22.38 4.78
N SER A 130 -18.56 22.96 4.53
CA SER A 130 -18.91 23.56 3.24
C SER A 130 -18.02 24.78 2.93
N ARG A 131 -17.86 25.11 1.64
CA ARG A 131 -17.14 26.31 1.17
C ARG A 131 -15.69 26.40 1.66
N ARG A 132 -14.99 25.26 1.70
CA ARG A 132 -13.57 25.18 2.03
C ARG A 132 -12.77 24.67 0.85
N SER A 133 -11.63 25.30 0.58
CA SER A 133 -10.66 24.81 -0.39
C SER A 133 -9.92 23.57 0.14
N VAL A 134 -9.24 22.83 -0.76
CA VAL A 134 -8.40 21.68 -0.40
C VAL A 134 -7.36 22.05 0.67
N GLU A 135 -6.73 23.23 0.56
CA GLU A 135 -5.74 23.69 1.53
C GLU A 135 -6.34 23.93 2.91
N GLN A 136 -7.54 24.50 2.98
CA GLN A 136 -8.24 24.71 4.25
C GLN A 136 -8.63 23.39 4.90
N LEU A 137 -9.10 22.42 4.10
CA LEU A 137 -9.42 21.07 4.60
C LEU A 137 -8.17 20.36 5.14
N ARG A 138 -7.02 20.48 4.46
CA ARG A 138 -5.73 19.98 4.93
C ARG A 138 -5.30 20.60 6.26
N GLY A 139 -5.57 21.89 6.46
CA GLY A 139 -5.31 22.58 7.73
C GLY A 139 -6.15 22.01 8.89
N ILE A 140 -7.44 21.75 8.65
CA ILE A 140 -8.36 21.15 9.62
C ILE A 140 -7.92 19.72 9.95
N GLU A 141 -7.64 18.92 8.92
CA GLU A 141 -7.12 17.56 9.05
C GLU A 141 -5.84 17.51 9.88
N GLY A 142 -4.86 18.39 9.59
CA GLY A 142 -3.61 18.46 10.33
C GLY A 142 -3.80 18.80 11.82
N ALA A 143 -4.77 19.66 12.15
CA ALA A 143 -5.12 19.96 13.53
C ALA A 143 -5.73 18.74 14.25
N ARG A 144 -6.67 18.05 13.60
CA ARG A 144 -7.29 16.83 14.14
C ARG A 144 -6.28 15.72 14.35
N VAL A 145 -5.40 15.48 13.38
CA VAL A 145 -4.33 14.47 13.48
C VAL A 145 -3.41 14.74 14.67
N ARG A 146 -3.00 16.00 14.90
CA ARG A 146 -2.19 16.36 16.08
C ARG A 146 -2.94 16.07 17.39
N GLN A 147 -4.23 16.39 17.44
CA GLN A 147 -5.06 16.09 18.61
C GLN A 147 -5.20 14.58 18.85
N THR A 148 -5.42 13.79 17.79
CA THR A 148 -5.50 12.32 17.89
C THR A 148 -4.20 11.73 18.44
N TYR A 149 -3.03 12.19 17.97
CA TYR A 149 -1.75 11.75 18.54
C TYR A 149 -1.62 12.08 20.02
N SER A 150 -1.97 13.30 20.43
CA SER A 150 -1.94 13.71 21.84
C SER A 150 -2.90 12.88 22.70
N LEU A 151 -4.08 12.53 22.18
CA LEU A 151 -5.04 11.67 22.86
C LEU A 151 -4.49 10.25 23.05
N LEU A 152 -3.96 9.65 21.98
CA LEU A 152 -3.36 8.31 22.03
C LEU A 152 -2.15 8.28 22.98
N ALA A 153 -1.30 9.30 22.94
CA ALA A 153 -0.18 9.43 23.88
C ALA A 153 -0.65 9.40 25.33
N LYS A 154 -1.70 10.17 25.67
CA LYS A 154 -2.29 10.18 27.00
C LYS A 154 -2.94 8.84 27.35
N GLN A 155 -3.68 8.24 26.43
CA GLN A 155 -4.39 6.97 26.63
C GLN A 155 -3.44 5.81 26.91
N TYR A 156 -2.33 5.73 26.19
CA TYR A 156 -1.34 4.66 26.33
C TYR A 156 -0.18 5.02 27.29
N GLY A 157 -0.21 6.19 27.92
CA GLY A 157 0.83 6.61 28.87
C GLY A 157 2.21 6.83 28.23
N VAL A 158 2.25 7.22 26.96
CA VAL A 158 3.49 7.41 26.19
C VAL A 158 3.86 8.89 26.16
N LYS A 159 5.11 9.23 26.48
CA LYS A 159 5.63 10.59 26.28
C LYS A 159 5.61 10.94 24.79
N TRP A 160 4.96 12.05 24.44
CA TRP A 160 4.82 12.49 23.04
C TRP A 160 5.20 13.95 22.89
N ASP A 161 6.30 14.18 22.17
CA ASP A 161 6.83 15.50 21.88
C ASP A 161 6.62 15.90 20.40
N GLY A 162 5.70 15.20 19.72
CA GLY A 162 5.39 15.38 18.30
C GLY A 162 6.00 14.32 17.38
N ARG A 163 5.52 14.32 16.13
CA ARG A 163 5.99 13.39 15.09
C ARG A 163 7.34 13.84 14.56
N ARG A 164 8.42 13.19 15.00
CA ARG A 164 9.80 13.50 14.62
C ARG A 164 10.55 12.22 14.26
N TYR A 165 11.19 12.22 13.10
CA TYR A 165 12.08 11.15 12.67
C TYR A 165 13.16 11.74 11.77
N ASP A 166 14.37 11.18 11.84
CA ASP A 166 15.43 11.51 10.92
C ASP A 166 15.44 10.45 9.80
N PRO A 167 15.14 10.82 8.54
CA PRO A 167 15.17 9.89 7.41
C PRO A 167 16.55 9.26 7.16
N LYS A 168 17.62 9.83 7.71
CA LYS A 168 19.00 9.34 7.59
C LYS A 168 19.47 8.55 8.81
N ASP A 169 18.79 8.67 9.94
CA ASP A 169 19.18 8.01 11.20
C ASP A 169 17.95 7.53 11.98
N TRP A 170 17.64 6.26 11.79
CA TRP A 170 16.52 5.59 12.43
C TRP A 170 16.62 5.58 13.97
N ALA A 171 17.84 5.33 14.48
CA ALA A 171 18.07 5.12 15.90
C ALA A 171 17.87 6.40 16.73
N ARG A 172 17.89 7.58 16.09
CA ARG A 172 17.63 8.88 16.76
C ARG A 172 16.16 9.15 17.04
N GLY A 173 15.24 8.45 16.36
CA GLY A 173 13.82 8.56 16.68
C GLY A 173 13.51 7.97 18.05
N ASP A 174 12.64 8.61 18.85
CA ASP A 174 12.11 7.96 20.05
C ASP A 174 11.30 6.71 19.69
N LYS A 175 11.12 5.80 20.65
CA LYS A 175 10.50 4.49 20.38
C LYS A 175 9.09 4.58 19.81
N VAL A 176 8.31 5.59 20.21
CA VAL A 176 6.96 5.78 19.66
C VAL A 176 7.00 6.24 18.21
N ASN A 177 7.90 7.16 17.86
CA ASN A 177 8.10 7.54 16.47
C ASN A 177 8.63 6.38 15.62
N GLN A 178 9.49 5.52 16.19
CA GLN A 178 9.91 4.29 15.52
C GLN A 178 8.71 3.37 15.28
N CYS A 179 7.92 3.06 16.31
CA CYS A 179 6.74 2.20 16.17
C CYS A 179 5.76 2.75 15.12
N ILE A 180 5.46 4.05 15.14
CA ILE A 180 4.55 4.66 14.17
C ILE A 180 5.13 4.54 12.75
N SER A 181 6.43 4.80 12.56
CA SER A 181 7.05 4.70 11.23
C SER A 181 6.97 3.28 10.68
N ALA A 182 7.31 2.27 11.48
CA ALA A 182 7.20 0.86 11.08
C ALA A 182 5.75 0.47 10.76
N ALA A 183 4.78 0.92 11.57
CA ALA A 183 3.37 0.65 11.35
C ALA A 183 2.85 1.30 10.05
N THR A 184 3.19 2.56 9.82
CA THR A 184 2.80 3.29 8.61
C THR A 184 3.47 2.72 7.36
N ALA A 185 4.72 2.26 7.44
CA ALA A 185 5.38 1.58 6.34
C ALA A 185 4.65 0.30 5.91
N CYS A 186 4.21 -0.50 6.89
CA CYS A 186 3.40 -1.69 6.61
C CYS A 186 2.10 -1.30 5.89
N LEU A 187 1.39 -0.29 6.40
CA LEU A 187 0.15 0.18 5.79
C LEU A 187 0.38 0.70 4.35
N TYR A 188 1.42 1.51 4.14
CA TYR A 188 1.74 2.04 2.81
C TYR A 188 2.06 0.91 1.82
N GLY A 189 2.77 -0.14 2.24
CA GLY A 189 3.09 -1.28 1.38
C GLY A 189 1.86 -2.01 0.85
N ILE A 190 0.85 -2.28 1.69
CA ILE A 190 -0.40 -2.92 1.22
C ILE A 190 -1.31 -1.95 0.46
N THR A 191 -1.28 -0.66 0.81
CA THR A 191 -2.03 0.35 0.07
C THR A 191 -1.47 0.53 -1.34
N GLU A 192 -0.14 0.54 -1.51
CA GLU A 192 0.49 0.59 -2.83
C GLU A 192 0.16 -0.66 -3.65
N ALA A 193 0.19 -1.85 -3.04
CA ALA A 193 -0.24 -3.08 -3.69
C ALA A 193 -1.70 -3.00 -4.16
N ALA A 194 -2.60 -2.45 -3.35
CA ALA A 194 -4.01 -2.28 -3.71
C ALA A 194 -4.20 -1.24 -4.83
N VAL A 195 -3.49 -0.11 -4.79
CA VAL A 195 -3.52 0.93 -5.84
C VAL A 195 -3.08 0.35 -7.18
N LEU A 196 -1.97 -0.40 -7.19
CA LEU A 196 -1.45 -1.04 -8.40
C LEU A 196 -2.38 -2.16 -8.90
N ALA A 197 -2.93 -2.98 -8.00
CA ALA A 197 -3.89 -4.03 -8.36
C ALA A 197 -5.19 -3.47 -8.93
N ALA A 198 -5.65 -2.31 -8.44
CA ALA A 198 -6.80 -1.59 -8.99
C ALA A 198 -6.51 -0.92 -10.35
N GLY A 199 -5.25 -0.88 -10.77
CA GLY A 199 -4.82 -0.31 -12.06
C GLY A 199 -4.55 1.19 -12.05
N TYR A 200 -4.39 1.79 -10.85
CA TYR A 200 -4.13 3.22 -10.66
C TYR A 200 -2.65 3.53 -10.46
N ALA A 201 -2.28 4.81 -10.57
CA ALA A 201 -0.94 5.32 -10.33
C ALA A 201 -0.76 5.74 -8.86
N PRO A 202 0.26 5.20 -8.16
CA PRO A 202 0.65 5.67 -6.81
C PRO A 202 1.00 7.17 -6.73
N ALA A 203 1.48 7.76 -7.83
CA ALA A 203 1.99 9.14 -7.86
C ALA A 203 0.90 10.22 -8.04
N ILE A 204 -0.30 9.86 -8.51
CA ILE A 204 -1.37 10.84 -8.81
C ILE A 204 -2.30 10.95 -7.59
N GLY A 205 -1.94 11.81 -6.65
CA GLY A 205 -2.76 12.10 -5.45
C GLY A 205 -3.63 13.34 -5.59
N PHE A 206 -4.51 13.51 -4.60
CA PHE A 206 -5.53 14.54 -4.49
C PHE A 206 -5.23 15.50 -3.33
N ILE A 207 -4.84 14.98 -2.15
CA ILE A 207 -4.40 15.80 -1.00
C ILE A 207 -2.90 15.99 -1.07
N HIS A 208 -2.15 14.89 -1.20
CA HIS A 208 -0.70 14.90 -1.39
C HIS A 208 -0.37 15.00 -2.89
N SER A 209 0.54 15.90 -3.28
CA SER A 209 1.02 16.03 -4.67
C SER A 209 2.54 16.12 -4.75
N GLY A 210 3.10 15.79 -5.91
CA GLY A 210 4.54 15.92 -6.19
C GLY A 210 5.44 14.84 -5.56
N LYS A 211 4.87 13.81 -4.92
CA LYS A 211 5.63 12.67 -4.37
C LYS A 211 5.31 11.39 -5.16
N PRO A 212 6.26 10.45 -5.29
CA PRO A 212 6.02 9.18 -5.99
C PRO A 212 4.88 8.32 -5.41
N LEU A 213 4.53 8.54 -4.14
CA LEU A 213 3.51 7.79 -3.40
C LEU A 213 2.35 8.66 -2.93
N SER A 214 2.12 9.79 -3.59
CA SER A 214 1.08 10.75 -3.24
C SER A 214 -0.29 10.12 -2.98
N PHE A 215 -0.78 9.26 -3.89
CA PHE A 215 -2.08 8.61 -3.74
C PHE A 215 -2.09 7.53 -2.66
N VAL A 216 -0.96 6.85 -2.46
CA VAL A 216 -0.79 5.87 -1.38
C VAL A 216 -0.94 6.55 -0.03
N TYR A 217 -0.39 7.74 0.15
CA TYR A 217 -0.59 8.53 1.37
C TYR A 217 -2.05 8.93 1.55
N ASP A 218 -2.71 9.41 0.50
CA ASP A 218 -4.12 9.80 0.57
C ASP A 218 -5.01 8.66 1.07
N ILE A 219 -4.89 7.46 0.47
CA ILE A 219 -5.72 6.31 0.81
C ILE A 219 -5.36 5.74 2.18
N ALA A 220 -4.06 5.59 2.48
CA ALA A 220 -3.63 5.05 3.76
C ALA A 220 -4.06 5.95 4.93
N ASP A 221 -4.05 7.27 4.74
CA ASP A 221 -4.37 8.22 5.80
C ASP A 221 -5.83 8.16 6.28
N ILE A 222 -6.74 7.67 5.42
CA ILE A 222 -8.15 7.44 5.76
C ILE A 222 -8.27 6.43 6.90
N ILE A 223 -7.56 5.29 6.80
CA ILE A 223 -7.70 4.16 7.73
C ILE A 223 -6.56 4.05 8.76
N LYS A 224 -5.57 4.94 8.68
CA LYS A 224 -4.34 4.92 9.49
C LYS A 224 -4.61 4.88 11.01
N PHE A 225 -5.64 5.57 11.46
CA PHE A 225 -5.96 5.71 12.89
C PHE A 225 -6.93 4.64 13.41
N ASP A 226 -7.50 3.79 12.55
CA ASP A 226 -8.47 2.76 12.94
C ASP A 226 -7.82 1.52 13.57
N GLY A 227 -6.50 1.36 13.41
CA GLY A 227 -5.80 0.20 13.94
C GLY A 227 -4.29 0.37 14.08
N VAL A 228 -3.59 0.69 12.98
CA VAL A 228 -2.12 0.61 12.97
C VAL A 228 -1.44 1.63 13.88
N VAL A 229 -1.92 2.88 13.94
CA VAL A 229 -1.34 3.89 14.83
C VAL A 229 -1.66 3.62 16.32
N PRO A 230 -2.91 3.34 16.73
CA PRO A 230 -3.18 2.94 18.11
C PRO A 230 -2.31 1.76 18.57
N LYS A 231 -2.13 0.74 17.73
CA LYS A 231 -1.27 -0.40 18.04
C LYS A 231 0.20 -0.01 18.19
N ALA A 232 0.69 0.94 17.39
CA ALA A 232 2.05 1.46 17.53
C ALA A 232 2.27 2.15 18.90
N PHE A 233 1.28 2.90 19.41
CA PHE A 233 1.35 3.48 20.75
C PHE A 233 1.33 2.40 21.85
N GLU A 234 0.46 1.40 21.71
CA GLU A 234 0.39 0.27 22.65
C GLU A 234 1.71 -0.50 22.74
N ILE A 235 2.38 -0.75 21.61
CA ILE A 235 3.68 -1.42 21.57
C ILE A 235 4.76 -0.51 22.15
N ALA A 236 4.76 0.78 21.79
CA ALA A 236 5.73 1.74 22.32
C ALA A 236 5.65 1.87 23.85
N ALA A 237 4.45 1.81 24.43
CA ALA A 237 4.23 1.85 25.88
C ALA A 237 4.91 0.69 26.63
N ARG A 238 5.06 -0.47 25.98
CA ARG A 238 5.76 -1.64 26.53
C ARG A 238 7.29 -1.51 26.47
N ASN A 239 7.81 -0.49 25.78
CA ASN A 239 9.23 -0.20 25.66
C ASN A 239 10.08 -1.40 25.17
N PRO A 240 9.67 -2.13 24.11
CA PRO A 240 10.35 -3.36 23.68
C PRO A 240 11.77 -3.12 23.17
N LEU A 241 12.54 -4.20 23.05
CA LEU A 241 13.90 -4.19 22.50
C LEU A 241 13.88 -4.07 20.96
N GLU A 242 12.98 -4.81 20.29
CA GLU A 242 12.81 -4.83 18.83
C GLU A 242 11.40 -4.29 18.45
N PRO A 243 11.13 -2.98 18.63
CA PRO A 243 9.79 -2.40 18.45
C PRO A 243 9.24 -2.60 17.04
N ASP A 244 10.11 -2.54 16.04
CA ASP A 244 9.79 -2.75 14.65
C ASP A 244 9.22 -4.13 14.34
N ARG A 245 9.88 -5.18 14.82
CA ARG A 245 9.47 -6.56 14.60
C ARG A 245 8.11 -6.82 15.23
N GLU A 246 7.91 -6.36 16.47
CA GLU A 246 6.61 -6.46 17.15
C GLU A 246 5.51 -5.72 16.39
N VAL A 247 5.80 -4.50 15.92
CA VAL A 247 4.84 -3.69 15.14
C VAL A 247 4.46 -4.38 13.84
N ARG A 248 5.41 -4.94 13.10
CA ARG A 248 5.13 -5.64 11.83
C ARG A 248 4.24 -6.85 12.01
N VAL A 249 4.53 -7.66 13.03
CA VAL A 249 3.68 -8.82 13.39
C VAL A 249 2.28 -8.34 13.74
N ALA A 250 2.16 -7.30 14.56
CA ALA A 250 0.87 -6.75 14.95
C ALA A 250 0.10 -6.14 13.76
N CYS A 251 0.76 -5.43 12.85
CA CYS A 251 0.15 -4.91 11.63
C CYS A 251 -0.37 -6.04 10.74
N ARG A 252 0.42 -7.10 10.52
CA ARG A 252 -0.04 -8.30 9.79
C ARG A 252 -1.32 -8.87 10.39
N ASP A 253 -1.35 -9.01 11.71
CA ASP A 253 -2.50 -9.58 12.43
C ASP A 253 -3.73 -8.67 12.37
N ILE A 254 -3.54 -7.34 12.44
CA ILE A 254 -4.58 -6.32 12.21
C ILE A 254 -5.13 -6.42 10.79
N PHE A 255 -4.27 -6.49 9.77
CA PHE A 255 -4.73 -6.53 8.38
C PHE A 255 -5.56 -7.78 8.09
N ARG A 256 -5.20 -8.90 8.72
CA ARG A 256 -5.98 -10.14 8.64
C ARG A 256 -7.32 -10.00 9.36
N SER A 257 -7.33 -9.57 10.63
CA SER A 257 -8.56 -9.50 11.43
C SER A 257 -9.55 -8.46 10.91
N GLN A 258 -9.06 -7.34 10.37
CA GLN A 258 -9.88 -6.28 9.79
C GLN A 258 -10.21 -6.51 8.31
N GLN A 259 -9.67 -7.56 7.69
CA GLN A 259 -9.79 -7.84 6.25
C GLN A 259 -9.37 -6.61 5.39
N THR A 260 -8.28 -5.94 5.76
CA THR A 260 -7.88 -4.66 5.15
C THR A 260 -7.69 -4.75 3.64
N LEU A 261 -7.08 -5.83 3.14
CA LEU A 261 -6.91 -6.04 1.70
C LEU A 261 -8.25 -6.11 0.94
N ALA A 262 -9.26 -6.76 1.52
CA ALA A 262 -10.59 -6.87 0.91
C ALA A 262 -11.31 -5.51 0.86
N LYS A 263 -10.93 -4.56 1.73
CA LYS A 263 -11.54 -3.24 1.84
C LYS A 263 -10.82 -2.15 1.03
N LEU A 264 -9.52 -2.30 0.77
CA LEU A 264 -8.71 -1.26 0.12
C LEU A 264 -9.15 -0.95 -1.32
N ILE A 265 -9.38 -1.97 -2.16
CA ILE A 265 -9.84 -1.73 -3.55
C ILE A 265 -11.23 -1.06 -3.56
N PRO A 266 -12.25 -1.58 -2.84
CA PRO A 266 -13.54 -0.88 -2.73
C PRO A 266 -13.42 0.56 -2.21
N LEU A 267 -12.54 0.80 -1.22
CA LEU A 267 -12.28 2.14 -0.70
C LEU A 267 -11.71 3.08 -1.78
N ILE A 268 -10.75 2.60 -2.58
CA ILE A 268 -10.16 3.38 -3.68
C ILE A 268 -11.23 3.72 -4.71
N GLU A 269 -12.05 2.75 -5.11
CA GLU A 269 -13.13 2.98 -6.09
C GLU A 269 -14.18 3.97 -5.55
N ASP A 270 -14.58 3.85 -4.28
CA ASP A 270 -15.52 4.78 -3.63
C ASP A 270 -14.97 6.22 -3.58
N VAL A 271 -13.70 6.37 -3.19
CA VAL A 271 -13.02 7.67 -3.17
C VAL A 271 -13.01 8.32 -4.55
N LEU A 272 -12.69 7.57 -5.61
CA LEU A 272 -12.61 8.13 -6.97
C LEU A 272 -14.00 8.35 -7.59
N ALA A 273 -14.98 7.48 -7.29
CA ALA A 273 -16.35 7.59 -7.77
C ALA A 273 -17.04 8.89 -7.31
N ALA A 274 -16.60 9.49 -6.20
CA ALA A 274 -17.07 10.80 -5.74
C ALA A 274 -16.79 11.95 -6.73
N GLY A 275 -15.92 11.74 -7.73
CA GLY A 275 -15.80 12.67 -8.85
C GLY A 275 -17.07 12.78 -9.71
N GLU A 276 -17.99 11.80 -9.62
CA GLU A 276 -19.26 11.78 -10.36
C GLU A 276 -19.07 11.87 -11.89
N ILE A 277 -18.00 11.24 -12.40
CA ILE A 277 -17.76 11.08 -13.83
C ILE A 277 -17.61 9.60 -14.17
N GLU A 278 -17.97 9.24 -15.39
CA GLU A 278 -17.65 7.93 -15.94
C GLU A 278 -16.17 7.86 -16.35
N PRO A 279 -15.55 6.66 -16.28
CA PRO A 279 -14.23 6.44 -16.88
C PRO A 279 -14.20 6.89 -18.35
N PRO A 280 -13.13 7.58 -18.79
CA PRO A 280 -13.04 8.07 -20.16
C PRO A 280 -13.05 6.89 -21.13
N GLN A 281 -13.92 6.97 -22.14
CA GLN A 281 -13.94 6.00 -23.23
C GLN A 281 -12.71 6.18 -24.14
N ALA A 282 -12.28 5.09 -24.77
CA ALA A 282 -11.24 5.17 -25.78
C ALA A 282 -11.70 6.07 -26.94
N PRO A 283 -10.81 6.91 -27.51
CA PRO A 283 -11.12 7.68 -28.71
C PRO A 283 -11.60 6.78 -29.86
N PRO A 284 -12.52 7.24 -30.74
CA PRO A 284 -13.04 6.42 -31.83
C PRO A 284 -11.97 5.94 -32.83
N ASP A 285 -10.87 6.67 -32.95
CA ASP A 285 -9.72 6.41 -33.79
C ASP A 285 -8.60 5.64 -33.07
N ALA A 286 -8.79 5.28 -31.80
CA ALA A 286 -7.81 4.51 -31.04
C ALA A 286 -7.71 3.08 -31.60
N GLN A 287 -6.47 2.61 -31.83
CA GLN A 287 -6.25 1.23 -32.21
C GLN A 287 -6.51 0.30 -31.03
N PRO A 288 -7.24 -0.81 -31.21
CA PRO A 288 -7.43 -1.79 -30.16
C PRO A 288 -6.09 -2.48 -29.80
N PRO A 289 -5.98 -3.09 -28.62
CA PRO A 289 -4.81 -3.88 -28.26
C PRO A 289 -4.50 -4.93 -29.34
N ALA A 290 -3.25 -4.99 -29.80
CA ALA A 290 -2.82 -5.95 -30.82
C ALA A 290 -2.95 -7.41 -30.37
N ILE A 291 -2.86 -7.63 -29.05
CA ILE A 291 -3.12 -8.91 -28.40
C ILE A 291 -4.29 -8.68 -27.44
N PRO A 292 -5.43 -9.36 -27.64
CA PRO A 292 -6.57 -9.23 -26.73
C PRO A 292 -6.18 -9.63 -25.31
N GLU A 293 -6.65 -8.85 -24.32
CA GLU A 293 -6.49 -9.25 -22.93
C GLU A 293 -7.35 -10.51 -22.67
N PRO A 294 -6.81 -11.49 -21.95
CA PRO A 294 -7.55 -12.68 -21.55
C PRO A 294 -8.73 -12.33 -20.65
N THR A 295 -9.81 -13.11 -20.72
CA THR A 295 -11.00 -12.91 -19.90
C THR A 295 -10.65 -13.08 -18.41
N PRO A 296 -10.85 -12.05 -17.57
CA PRO A 296 -10.47 -12.12 -16.17
C PRO A 296 -11.35 -13.13 -15.41
N PHE A 297 -10.73 -13.96 -14.56
CA PHE A 297 -11.41 -14.84 -13.61
C PHE A 297 -11.61 -14.14 -12.26
N GLY A 298 -12.54 -13.18 -12.15
CA GLY A 298 -12.91 -12.59 -10.85
C GLY A 298 -13.22 -11.09 -10.85
N ASP A 299 -13.11 -10.47 -9.68
CA ASP A 299 -13.49 -9.07 -9.42
C ASP A 299 -12.60 -8.04 -10.16
N ALA A 300 -13.08 -6.79 -10.24
CA ALA A 300 -12.34 -5.67 -10.83
C ALA A 300 -10.93 -5.52 -10.20
N GLY A 301 -9.89 -5.72 -11.01
CA GLY A 301 -8.47 -5.73 -10.57
C GLY A 301 -7.81 -7.12 -10.63
N HIS A 302 -8.58 -8.18 -10.86
CA HIS A 302 -8.03 -9.50 -11.12
C HIS A 302 -7.48 -9.61 -12.55
N ARG A 303 -6.22 -10.04 -12.69
CA ARG A 303 -5.61 -10.36 -13.98
C ARG A 303 -5.39 -11.86 -14.03
N GLY A 304 -5.89 -12.52 -15.07
CA GLY A 304 -5.32 -13.79 -15.52
C GLY A 304 -4.42 -13.50 -16.72
N HIS A 305 -3.32 -14.21 -16.89
CA HIS A 305 -2.71 -14.33 -18.20
C HIS A 305 -3.30 -15.59 -18.83
N GLY A 306 -4.38 -15.44 -19.60
CA GLY A 306 -4.87 -16.49 -20.47
C GLY A 306 -3.81 -16.78 -21.53
N GLY A 307 -3.58 -18.07 -21.76
CA GLY A 307 -2.46 -18.60 -22.55
C GLY A 307 -2.52 -18.26 -24.03
#